data_AF-A0A9Q0YTL0-F1
#
_entry.id   AF-A0A9Q0YTL0-F1
#
_cell.length_a   1.000
_cell.length_b   1.000
_cell.length_c   1.000
_cell.angle_alpha   90.00
_cell.angle_beta   90.00
_cell.angle_gamma   90.00
#
_symmetry.space_group_name_H-M   'P 1'
#
loop_
_entity.id
_entity.type
_entity.pdbx_description
1 polymer ?
#
loop_
_entity_poly.entity_id
_entity_poly.type
_entity_poly.pdbx_seq_one_letter_code
_entity_poly.pdbx_strand_id
1 'polypeptide(L)'
;MFSDEDRQRNLRSFQKRARILLTDSERDYLHDVLKHYQTYKDVHRLMMSLRSSLDTPAKLDLLREIRGLIPPGHLRQFDEMAPYDKMAHPFHPPGSDNVWRRMPSWHGRSSHSNPQSSDWIQCKF
;
A
#
# COMPACT_ATOMS: atom_id res chain seq x y z
N MET A 1 7.20 1.92 19.92
CA MET A 1 6.30 0.75 20.01
C MET A 1 5.13 1.02 19.08
N PHE A 2 4.77 0.10 18.19
CA PHE A 2 3.54 0.24 17.41
C PHE A 2 2.36 0.05 18.37
N SER A 3 1.53 1.08 18.56
CA SER A 3 0.37 0.99 19.41
C SER A 3 -0.63 0.00 18.79
N ASP A 4 -1.24 -0.86 19.61
CA ASP A 4 -2.28 -1.80 19.15
C ASP A 4 -3.41 -1.08 18.40
N GLU A 5 -3.68 0.17 18.78
CA GLU A 5 -4.60 1.08 18.10
C GLU A 5 -4.26 1.32 16.62
N ASP A 6 -2.99 1.52 16.29
CA ASP A 6 -2.54 1.75 14.91
C ASP A 6 -2.69 0.48 14.08
N ARG A 7 -2.36 -0.67 14.67
CA ARG A 7 -2.55 -1.98 14.04
C ARG A 7 -4.02 -2.23 13.74
N GLN A 8 -4.89 -1.91 14.69
CA GLN A 8 -6.32 -2.09 14.53
C GLN A 8 -6.91 -1.09 13.53
N ARG A 9 -6.42 0.15 13.49
CA ARG A 9 -6.79 1.14 12.47
C ARG A 9 -6.42 0.66 11.08
N ASN A 10 -5.20 0.17 10.90
CA ASN A 10 -4.73 -0.38 9.62
C ASN A 10 -5.56 -1.60 9.20
N LEU A 11 -5.91 -2.48 10.15
CA LEU A 11 -6.76 -3.64 9.86
C LEU A 11 -8.16 -3.23 9.42
N ARG A 12 -8.79 -2.25 10.10
CA ARG A 12 -10.10 -1.73 9.72
C ARG A 12 -10.07 -1.09 8.32
N SER A 13 -9.03 -0.30 8.03
CA SER A 13 -8.82 0.31 6.71
C SER A 13 -8.66 -0.73 5.61
N PHE A 14 -7.82 -1.74 5.85
CA PHE A 14 -7.63 -2.88 4.96
C PHE A 14 -8.95 -3.61 4.69
N GLN A 15 -9.69 -3.99 5.74
CA GLN A 15 -10.96 -4.71 5.59
C GLN A 15 -12.00 -3.92 4.79
N LYS A 16 -12.09 -2.60 5.03
CA LYS A 16 -13.00 -1.72 4.28
C LYS A 16 -12.66 -1.70 2.79
N ARG A 17 -11.37 -1.52 2.45
CA ARG A 17 -10.92 -1.48 1.05
C ARG A 17 -11.03 -2.84 0.37
N ALA A 18 -10.68 -3.92 1.08
CA ALA A 18 -10.81 -5.29 0.59
C ALA A 18 -12.26 -5.63 0.23
N ARG A 19 -13.24 -5.21 1.04
CA ARG A 19 -14.66 -5.43 0.72
C ARG A 19 -15.14 -4.71 -0.55
N ILE A 20 -14.51 -3.60 -0.92
CA ILE A 20 -14.88 -2.81 -2.10
C ILE A 20 -14.20 -3.35 -3.36
N LEU A 21 -12.96 -3.82 -3.22
CA LEU A 21 -12.10 -4.19 -4.36
C LEU A 21 -12.04 -5.69 -4.66
N LEU A 22 -12.41 -6.54 -3.70
CA LEU A 22 -12.27 -7.98 -3.79
C LEU A 22 -13.61 -8.69 -3.65
N THR A 23 -13.73 -9.81 -4.37
CA THR A 23 -14.83 -10.77 -4.25
C THR A 23 -14.74 -11.54 -2.92
N ASP A 24 -15.84 -12.18 -2.52
CA ASP A 24 -15.87 -12.96 -1.26
C ASP A 24 -14.79 -14.04 -1.21
N SER A 25 -14.56 -14.77 -2.31
CA SER A 25 -13.53 -15.81 -2.41
C SER A 25 -12.11 -15.26 -2.26
N GLU A 26 -11.81 -14.11 -2.86
CA GLU A 26 -10.49 -13.46 -2.73
C GLU A 26 -10.26 -12.97 -1.29
N ARG A 27 -11.29 -12.47 -0.61
CA ARG A 27 -11.18 -12.04 0.78
C ARG A 27 -10.88 -13.21 1.72
N ASP A 28 -11.57 -14.34 1.54
CA ASP A 28 -11.32 -15.54 2.34
C ASP A 28 -9.91 -16.07 2.10
N TYR A 29 -9.48 -16.11 0.83
CA TYR A 29 -8.10 -16.49 0.49
C TYR A 29 -7.07 -15.55 1.14
N LEU A 30 -7.27 -14.23 1.08
CA LEU A 30 -6.36 -13.27 1.72
C LEU A 30 -6.32 -13.43 3.24
N HIS A 31 -7.46 -13.73 3.86
CA HIS A 31 -7.52 -13.99 5.29
C HIS A 31 -6.66 -15.21 5.66
N ASP A 32 -6.75 -16.29 4.89
CA ASP A 32 -5.93 -17.49 5.09
C ASP A 32 -4.43 -17.23 4.85
N VAL A 33 -4.10 -16.45 3.81
CA VAL A 33 -2.72 -16.04 3.52
C VAL A 33 -2.13 -15.22 4.68
N LEU A 34 -2.89 -14.26 5.20
CA LEU A 34 -2.45 -13.44 6.35
C LEU A 34 -2.31 -14.28 7.61
N LYS A 35 -3.23 -15.22 7.87
CA LYS A 35 -3.14 -16.16 8.99
C LYS A 35 -1.91 -17.06 8.88
N HIS A 36 -1.63 -17.55 7.68
CA HIS A 36 -0.42 -18.34 7.41
C HIS A 36 0.85 -17.51 7.66
N TYR A 37 0.88 -16.26 7.20
CA TYR A 37 1.98 -15.35 7.50
C TYR A 37 2.16 -15.10 9.00
N GLN A 38 1.07 -15.02 9.78
CA GLN A 38 1.19 -14.86 11.24
C GLN A 38 1.91 -16.03 11.90
N THR A 39 1.73 -17.26 11.41
CA THR A 39 2.38 -18.48 11.93
C THR A 39 3.83 -18.63 11.44
N TYR A 40 4.05 -18.54 10.12
CA TYR A 40 5.34 -18.89 9.51
C TYR A 40 6.27 -17.69 9.27
N LYS A 41 5.76 -16.47 9.39
CA LYS A 41 6.51 -15.23 9.18
C LYS A 41 7.20 -15.11 7.81
N ASP A 42 6.74 -15.88 6.83
CA ASP A 42 7.29 -15.92 5.48
C ASP A 42 6.71 -14.82 4.58
N VAL A 43 7.51 -13.79 4.37
CA VAL A 43 7.16 -12.62 3.54
C VAL A 43 7.14 -12.98 2.04
N HIS A 44 8.00 -13.90 1.60
CA HIS A 44 8.10 -14.26 0.19
C HIS A 44 6.81 -14.96 -0.26
N ARG A 45 6.37 -15.95 0.52
CA ARG A 45 5.12 -16.66 0.27
C ARG A 45 3.91 -15.73 0.34
N LEU A 46 3.88 -14.84 1.34
CA LEU A 46 2.86 -13.80 1.46
C LEU A 46 2.77 -12.96 0.17
N MET A 47 3.89 -12.43 -0.31
CA MET A 47 3.91 -11.58 -1.49
C MET A 47 3.50 -12.33 -2.77
N MET A 48 3.92 -13.59 -2.95
CA MET A 48 3.51 -14.39 -4.10
C MET A 48 2.00 -14.62 -4.13
N SER A 49 1.41 -14.99 -2.99
CA SER A 49 -0.04 -15.13 -2.85
C SER A 49 -0.77 -13.81 -3.11
N LEU A 50 -0.27 -12.70 -2.55
CA LEU A 50 -0.86 -11.38 -2.77
C LEU A 50 -0.83 -10.97 -4.24
N ARG A 51 0.29 -11.16 -4.97
CA ARG A 51 0.36 -10.83 -6.40
C ARG A 51 -0.56 -11.69 -7.26
N SER A 52 -0.78 -12.94 -6.85
CA SER A 52 -1.68 -13.84 -7.58
C SER A 52 -3.14 -13.48 -7.40
N SER A 53 -3.53 -12.94 -6.25
CA SER A 53 -4.92 -12.53 -5.97
C SER A 53 -5.19 -11.06 -6.30
N LEU A 54 -4.18 -10.20 -6.25
CA LEU A 54 -4.27 -8.78 -6.57
C LEU A 54 -3.78 -8.57 -8.01
N ASP A 55 -4.58 -9.04 -8.96
CA ASP A 55 -4.29 -9.03 -10.39
C ASP A 55 -4.48 -7.65 -11.05
N THR A 56 -5.23 -6.74 -10.42
CA THR A 56 -5.51 -5.40 -10.95
C THR A 56 -4.77 -4.29 -10.20
N PRO A 57 -4.44 -3.17 -10.87
CA PRO A 57 -3.76 -2.03 -10.24
C PRO A 57 -4.54 -1.45 -9.05
N ALA A 58 -5.87 -1.46 -9.10
CA ALA A 58 -6.73 -1.02 -8.00
C ALA A 58 -6.63 -1.95 -6.79
N LYS A 59 -6.57 -3.28 -7.02
CA LYS A 59 -6.38 -4.27 -5.95
C LYS A 59 -4.99 -4.15 -5.32
N LEU A 60 -3.95 -3.84 -6.11
CA LEU A 60 -2.58 -3.64 -5.61
C LEU A 60 -2.47 -2.49 -4.61
N ASP A 61 -3.35 -1.49 -4.63
CA ASP A 61 -3.37 -0.43 -3.61
C ASP A 61 -3.59 -0.97 -2.18
N LEU A 62 -4.13 -2.18 -2.04
CA LEU A 62 -4.28 -2.86 -0.74
C LEU A 62 -2.93 -3.21 -0.11
N LEU A 63 -1.86 -3.35 -0.90
CA LEU A 63 -0.52 -3.63 -0.39
C LEU A 63 -0.03 -2.54 0.57
N ARG A 64 -0.47 -1.28 0.37
CA ARG A 64 -0.16 -0.17 1.29
C ARG A 64 -0.78 -0.38 2.67
N GLU A 65 -2.01 -0.89 2.73
CA GLU A 65 -2.69 -1.15 4.01
C GLU A 65 -2.08 -2.39 4.69
N ILE A 66 -1.75 -3.43 3.91
CA ILE A 66 -1.08 -4.65 4.40
C ILE A 66 0.30 -4.32 4.96
N ARG A 67 1.04 -3.39 4.34
CA ARG A 67 2.32 -2.87 4.85
C ARG A 67 2.18 -2.37 6.30
N GLY A 68 1.07 -1.71 6.63
CA GLY A 68 0.78 -1.25 8.00
C GLY A 68 0.51 -2.37 9.02
N LEU A 69 0.35 -3.62 8.57
CA LEU A 69 0.16 -4.81 9.41
C LEU A 69 1.46 -5.62 9.58
N ILE A 70 2.46 -5.36 8.74
CA ILE A 70 3.73 -6.09 8.72
C ILE A 70 4.69 -5.48 9.76
N PRO A 71 5.34 -6.30 10.60
CA PRO A 71 6.35 -5.82 11.53
C PRO A 71 7.52 -5.14 10.82
N PRO A 72 8.16 -4.12 11.43
CA PRO A 72 9.22 -3.35 10.80
C PRO A 72 10.40 -4.17 10.27
N GLY A 73 10.75 -5.28 10.93
CA GLY A 73 11.83 -6.17 10.49
C GLY A 73 11.59 -6.86 9.15
N HIS A 74 10.33 -6.95 8.71
CA HIS A 74 9.93 -7.62 7.47
C HIS A 74 9.54 -6.62 6.36
N LEU A 75 9.40 -5.34 6.71
CA LEU A 75 9.00 -4.30 5.75
C LEU A 75 9.99 -4.16 4.62
N ARG A 76 11.29 -4.29 4.88
CA ARG A 76 12.31 -4.18 3.83
C ARG A 76 12.11 -5.24 2.73
N GLN A 77 11.99 -6.51 3.11
CA GLN A 77 11.78 -7.60 2.16
C GLN A 77 10.43 -7.47 1.44
N PHE A 78 9.40 -7.01 2.14
CA PHE A 78 8.09 -6.75 1.54
C PHE A 78 8.17 -5.63 0.50
N ASP A 79 8.78 -4.49 0.86
CA ASP A 79 8.91 -3.31 0.01
C ASP A 79 9.77 -3.59 -1.23
N GLU A 80 10.81 -4.44 -1.12
CA GLU A 80 11.66 -4.87 -2.24
C GLU A 80 10.92 -5.74 -3.27
N MET A 81 9.90 -6.49 -2.85
CA MET A 81 9.14 -7.39 -3.73
C MET A 81 7.81 -6.81 -4.23
N ALA A 82 7.32 -5.77 -3.56
CA ALA A 82 6.04 -5.14 -3.88
C ALA A 82 6.13 -4.36 -5.20
N PRO A 83 5.22 -4.60 -6.17
CA PRO A 83 5.20 -3.89 -7.45
C PRO A 83 4.52 -2.52 -7.29
N TYR A 84 5.15 -1.60 -6.53
CA TYR A 84 4.63 -0.26 -6.27
C TYR A 84 4.41 0.56 -7.53
N ASP A 85 5.21 0.32 -8.57
CA ASP A 85 5.11 0.93 -9.90
C ASP A 85 3.83 0.53 -10.65
N LYS A 86 3.22 -0.62 -10.30
CA LYS A 86 2.04 -1.17 -10.96
C LYS A 86 0.73 -0.86 -10.23
N MET A 87 0.80 -0.14 -9.12
CA MET A 87 -0.38 0.29 -8.37
C MET A 87 -1.14 1.35 -9.15
N ALA A 88 -2.47 1.40 -8.96
CA ALA A 88 -3.27 2.52 -9.47
C ALA A 88 -2.79 3.84 -8.86
N HIS A 89 -2.32 3.80 -7.61
CA HIS A 89 -1.68 4.92 -6.94
C HIS A 89 -0.25 4.54 -6.51
N PRO A 90 0.78 4.92 -7.29
CA PRO A 90 2.17 4.62 -6.98
C PRO A 90 2.52 5.02 -5.55
N PHE A 91 2.90 4.04 -4.73
CA PHE A 91 3.26 4.26 -3.33
C PHE A 91 4.76 4.14 -3.16
N HIS A 92 5.35 5.12 -2.48
CA HIS A 92 6.79 5.16 -2.28
C HIS A 92 7.08 5.07 -0.78
N PRO A 93 7.56 3.92 -0.30
CA PRO A 93 7.88 3.79 1.11
C PRO A 93 9.04 4.74 1.47
N PRO A 94 8.98 5.41 2.63
CA PRO A 94 10.08 6.24 3.11
C PRO A 94 11.31 5.33 3.34
N GLY A 95 12.37 5.54 2.55
CA GLY A 95 13.58 4.71 2.54
C GLY A 95 13.96 4.08 1.20
N SER A 96 13.09 4.18 0.17
CA SER A 96 13.42 3.85 -1.23
C SER A 96 14.19 5.02 -1.87
N ASP A 97 15.49 5.12 -1.61
CA ASP A 97 16.31 6.31 -1.90
C ASP A 97 16.71 6.49 -3.38
N ASN A 98 16.39 5.58 -4.27
CA ASN A 98 17.12 5.43 -5.54
C ASN A 98 16.37 5.77 -6.85
N VAL A 99 15.11 6.24 -6.84
CA VAL A 99 14.39 6.53 -8.10
C VAL A 99 13.96 8.00 -8.27
N TRP A 100 13.53 8.68 -7.20
CA TRP A 100 13.01 10.05 -7.33
C TRP A 100 14.04 11.15 -7.52
N ARG A 101 15.30 10.92 -7.14
CA ARG A 101 16.38 11.91 -7.34
C ARG A 101 16.70 12.19 -8.81
N ARG A 102 16.20 11.37 -9.75
CA ARG A 102 16.46 11.52 -11.20
C ARG A 102 15.22 11.88 -12.03
N MET A 103 14.07 12.15 -11.40
CA MET A 103 12.88 12.62 -12.12
C MET A 103 12.73 14.15 -12.03
N PRO A 104 12.28 14.83 -13.11
CA PRO A 104 11.98 16.26 -13.06
C PRO A 104 10.94 16.51 -11.97
N SER A 105 11.26 17.48 -11.11
CA SER A 105 10.52 17.82 -9.91
C SER A 105 9.04 18.11 -10.19
N TRP A 106 8.16 17.31 -9.60
CA TRP A 106 6.86 17.83 -9.15
C TRP A 106 7.10 18.70 -7.91
N HIS A 107 7.74 19.86 -8.10
CA HIS A 107 7.74 20.91 -7.08
C HIS A 107 6.58 21.84 -7.38
N GLY A 108 5.38 21.37 -7.02
CA GLY A 108 4.25 22.24 -6.77
C GLY A 108 4.09 22.40 -5.27
N ARG A 109 4.27 23.64 -4.79
CA ARG A 109 3.99 24.17 -3.43
C ARG A 109 5.11 23.97 -2.39
N SER A 110 5.50 24.96 -1.60
CA SER A 110 4.83 26.21 -1.20
C SER A 110 5.88 27.14 -0.59
N SER A 111 5.77 28.46 -0.80
CA SER A 111 6.08 29.48 0.22
C SER A 111 5.72 30.86 -0.35
N HIS A 112 4.52 31.33 -0.06
CA HIS A 112 4.25 32.67 0.45
C HIS A 112 2.74 32.95 0.42
N SER A 113 2.33 33.69 1.44
CA SER A 113 0.99 34.10 1.80
C SER A 113 0.27 34.88 0.68
N ASN A 114 -1.07 34.90 0.77
CA ASN A 114 -2.06 35.79 0.14
C ASN A 114 -2.94 35.19 -1.01
N PRO A 115 -4.22 35.60 -1.14
CA PRO A 115 -5.31 34.74 -1.57
C PRO A 115 -5.72 34.96 -3.03
N GLN A 116 -5.64 33.91 -3.85
CA GLN A 116 -6.58 33.67 -4.94
C GLN A 116 -6.30 32.30 -5.56
N SER A 117 -7.32 31.74 -6.22
CA SER A 117 -7.25 30.60 -7.12
C SER A 117 -7.46 29.22 -6.48
N SER A 118 -8.74 28.89 -6.37
CA SER A 118 -9.35 27.67 -6.92
C SER A 118 -8.46 26.86 -7.87
N ASP A 119 -8.41 25.55 -7.67
CA ASP A 119 -8.75 24.52 -8.67
C ASP A 119 -8.34 23.15 -8.12
N TRP A 120 -9.27 22.54 -7.38
CA TRP A 120 -9.37 21.11 -7.25
C TRP A 120 -9.96 20.65 -8.58
N ILE A 121 -9.23 19.87 -9.37
CA ILE A 121 -9.69 18.90 -10.37
C ILE A 121 -8.50 18.64 -11.29
N GLN A 122 -8.03 17.40 -11.30
CA GLN A 122 -7.95 16.67 -12.55
C GLN A 122 -7.91 15.18 -12.28
N CYS A 123 -9.10 14.58 -12.21
CA CYS A 123 -9.33 13.33 -12.91
C CYS A 123 -9.11 13.61 -14.40
N LYS A 124 -8.27 12.83 -15.07
CA LYS A 124 -8.31 12.73 -16.53
C LYS A 124 -8.77 11.32 -16.92
N PHE A 125 -9.72 11.33 -17.86
CA PHE A 125 -10.38 10.23 -18.54
C PHE A 125 -9.41 9.16 -19.06
#